data_AF-A0A2G5ZAL3-F1
#
_entry.id   AF-A0A2G5ZAL3-F1
#
_cell.length_a   1.000
_cell.length_b   1.000
_cell.length_c   1.000
_cell.angle_alpha   90.00
_cell.angle_beta   90.00
_cell.angle_gamma   90.00
#
_symmetry.space_group_name_H-M   'P 1'
#
loop_
_entity.id
_entity.type
_entity.pdbx_description
1 polymer ?
#
loop_
_entity_poly.entity_id
_entity_poly.type
_entity_poly.pdbx_seq_one_letter_code
_entity_poly.pdbx_strand_id
1 'polypeptide(L)'
;TLNSKPMDDLTLTWGVDADHETFDANQQFFNLDKAAASGGMDLENAYNVGRYPGYSITNLAPFLQASYDIDAITLSGGVRYQYTENKVDDFVGYTQQQAIANGKATSADAVPGGKTNYNNFLFNAGILGRLTEQQQLWFN
;
A
#
# COMPACT_ATOMS: atom_id res chain seq x y z
N THR A 1 -14.10 0.50 -12.59
CA THR A 1 -14.54 -0.85 -13.01
C THR A 1 -15.67 -0.74 -14.00
N LEU A 2 -15.67 -1.60 -15.02
CA LEU A 2 -16.65 -1.66 -16.09
C LEU A 2 -17.18 -3.09 -16.26
N ASN A 3 -18.45 -3.22 -16.60
CA ASN A 3 -19.11 -4.50 -16.88
C ASN A 3 -19.56 -4.53 -18.33
N SER A 4 -19.48 -5.69 -18.97
CA SER A 4 -19.86 -5.89 -20.37
C SER A 4 -20.49 -7.27 -20.55
N LYS A 5 -21.49 -7.36 -21.42
CA LYS A 5 -22.16 -8.61 -21.82
C LYS A 5 -22.05 -8.78 -23.34
N PRO A 6 -20.89 -9.24 -23.85
CA PRO A 6 -20.72 -9.43 -25.29
C PRO A 6 -21.63 -10.55 -25.85
N MET A 7 -22.10 -11.46 -25.00
CA MET A 7 -23.09 -12.51 -25.30
C MET A 7 -24.01 -12.67 -24.09
N ASP A 8 -25.17 -13.28 -24.26
CA ASP A 8 -26.18 -13.41 -23.19
C ASP A 8 -25.62 -14.13 -21.93
N ASP A 9 -24.87 -15.21 -22.16
CA ASP A 9 -24.32 -16.05 -21.09
C ASP A 9 -22.91 -15.63 -20.63
N LEU A 10 -22.29 -14.63 -21.30
CA LEU A 10 -20.93 -14.18 -21.00
C LEU A 10 -20.95 -12.80 -20.34
N THR A 11 -20.53 -12.73 -19.09
CA THR A 11 -20.27 -11.48 -18.38
C THR A 11 -18.78 -11.25 -18.24
N LEU A 12 -18.33 -10.07 -18.66
CA LEU A 12 -16.95 -9.59 -18.47
C LEU A 12 -16.95 -8.41 -17.50
N THR A 13 -16.06 -8.43 -16.52
CA THR A 13 -15.78 -7.31 -15.62
C THR A 13 -14.32 -6.95 -15.74
N TRP A 14 -14.01 -5.70 -16.07
CA TRP A 14 -12.64 -5.27 -16.32
C TRP A 14 -12.40 -3.85 -15.83
N GLY A 15 -11.13 -3.50 -15.67
CA GLY A 15 -10.76 -2.19 -15.17
C GLY A 15 -9.27 -2.03 -14.99
N VAL A 16 -8.91 -0.87 -14.46
CA VAL A 16 -7.56 -0.52 -14.07
C VAL A 16 -7.67 0.11 -12.70
N ASP A 17 -6.88 -0.40 -11.76
CA ASP A 17 -6.66 0.27 -10.49
C ASP A 17 -5.31 0.99 -10.57
N ALA A 18 -5.27 2.25 -10.13
CA ALA A 18 -4.06 3.02 -10.04
C ALA A 18 -4.04 3.75 -8.70
N ASP A 19 -2.93 3.65 -7.99
CA ASP A 19 -2.76 4.28 -6.69
C ASP A 19 -1.34 4.80 -6.52
N HIS A 20 -1.23 5.84 -5.70
CA HIS A 20 0.03 6.45 -5.30
C HIS A 20 -0.06 6.75 -3.81
N GLU A 21 0.76 6.05 -3.03
CA GLU A 21 0.81 6.17 -1.58
C GLU A 21 2.14 6.79 -1.15
N THR A 22 2.09 7.63 -0.13
CA THR A 22 3.26 8.24 0.48
C THR A 22 3.25 8.02 1.98
N PHE A 23 4.44 7.87 2.57
CA PHE A 23 4.63 7.75 4.00
C PHE A 23 5.73 8.69 4.46
N ASP A 24 5.42 9.44 5.51
CA ASP A 24 6.34 10.33 6.20
C ASP A 24 6.23 10.11 7.71
N ALA A 25 7.36 10.14 8.42
CA ALA A 25 7.38 9.94 9.87
C ALA A 25 8.35 10.89 10.56
N ASN A 26 7.85 11.57 11.59
CA ASN A 26 8.65 12.38 12.50
C ASN A 26 8.50 11.93 13.95
N GLN A 27 9.41 12.42 14.79
CA GLN A 27 9.40 12.21 16.23
C GLN A 27 9.67 13.54 16.91
N GLN A 28 8.78 13.88 17.85
CA GLN A 28 8.88 15.08 18.67
C GLN A 28 9.67 14.81 19.95
N PHE A 29 10.51 15.78 20.33
CA PHE A 29 11.23 15.84 21.59
C PHE A 29 10.73 17.01 22.42
N PHE A 30 10.60 16.81 23.72
CA PHE A 30 10.10 17.83 24.64
C PHE A 30 11.23 18.53 25.39
N ASN A 31 10.97 19.75 25.83
CA ASN A 31 11.84 20.46 26.77
C ASN A 31 11.76 19.77 28.14
N LEU A 32 12.83 19.05 28.49
CA LEU A 32 12.88 18.26 29.73
C LEU A 32 12.91 19.12 31.00
N ASP A 33 13.46 20.33 30.95
CA ASP A 33 13.48 21.23 32.10
C ASP A 33 12.06 21.73 32.43
N LYS A 34 11.28 22.10 31.41
CA LYS A 34 9.87 22.49 31.57
C LYS A 34 9.00 21.32 32.01
N ALA A 35 9.21 20.15 31.43
CA ALA A 35 8.51 18.93 31.83
C ALA A 35 8.82 18.57 33.29
N ALA A 36 10.09 18.66 33.72
CA ALA A 36 10.47 18.39 35.10
C ALA A 36 9.89 19.41 36.08
N ALA A 37 9.94 20.71 35.75
CA ALA A 37 9.44 21.79 36.61
C ALA A 37 7.93 21.72 36.86
N SER A 38 7.17 21.20 35.90
CA SER A 38 5.71 21.03 36.00
C SER A 38 5.27 19.66 36.55
N GLY A 39 6.22 18.79 36.91
CA GLY A 39 5.90 17.40 37.30
C GLY A 39 5.35 16.56 36.13
N GLY A 40 5.68 16.91 34.89
CA GLY A 40 5.27 16.23 33.67
C GLY A 40 3.96 16.74 33.06
N MET A 41 3.38 17.82 33.58
CA MET A 41 2.11 18.37 33.07
C MET A 41 2.29 19.30 31.87
N ASP A 42 3.43 19.98 31.77
CA ASP A 42 3.75 20.89 30.66
C ASP A 42 4.77 20.27 29.72
N LEU A 43 4.29 19.73 28.59
CA LEU A 43 5.10 19.08 27.56
C LEU A 43 5.27 19.99 26.34
N GLU A 44 6.23 20.91 26.42
CA GLU A 44 6.55 21.83 25.33
C GLU A 44 7.50 21.20 24.32
N ASN A 45 7.19 21.32 23.01
CA ASN A 45 8.08 20.85 21.94
C ASN A 45 9.42 21.61 21.98
N ALA A 46 10.53 20.87 22.04
CA ALA A 46 11.87 21.40 21.88
C ALA A 46 12.32 21.35 20.41
N TYR A 47 12.17 20.19 19.75
CA TYR A 47 12.47 19.99 18.34
C TYR A 47 11.83 18.70 17.80
N ASN A 48 11.77 18.58 16.47
CA ASN A 48 11.36 17.37 15.77
C ASN A 48 12.53 16.82 14.95
N VAL A 49 12.58 15.50 14.81
CA VAL A 49 13.49 14.79 13.89
C VAL A 49 12.69 13.80 13.04
N GLY A 50 13.22 13.42 11.89
CA GLY A 50 12.69 12.31 11.09
C GLY A 50 12.86 10.99 11.83
N ARG A 51 11.80 10.17 11.87
CA ARG A 51 11.81 8.88 12.58
C ARG A 51 12.24 7.73 11.69
N TYR A 52 11.74 7.72 10.46
CA TYR A 52 12.04 6.71 9.44
C TYR A 52 12.23 7.40 8.08
N PRO A 53 12.95 6.78 7.13
CA PRO A 53 12.95 7.23 5.75
C PRO A 53 11.52 7.35 5.22
N GLY A 54 11.25 8.41 4.48
CA GLY A 54 10.03 8.51 3.70
C GLY A 54 10.03 7.46 2.59
N TYR A 55 8.84 7.05 2.17
CA TYR A 55 8.70 6.21 0.98
C TYR A 55 7.45 6.55 0.20
N SER A 56 7.47 6.19 -1.08
CA SER A 56 6.30 6.22 -1.95
C SER A 56 6.15 4.90 -2.68
N ILE A 57 4.89 4.53 -2.90
CA ILE A 57 4.51 3.34 -3.65
C ILE A 57 3.59 3.80 -4.78
N THR A 58 3.92 3.46 -6.01
CA THR A 58 3.06 3.72 -7.17
C THR A 58 2.66 2.41 -7.79
N ASN A 59 1.37 2.20 -7.99
CA ASN A 59 0.83 0.94 -8.46
C ASN A 59 -0.14 1.16 -9.63
N LEU A 60 -0.05 0.26 -10.62
CA LEU A 60 -0.93 0.23 -11.78
C LEU A 60 -1.31 -1.22 -12.08
N ALA A 61 -2.60 -1.50 -12.04
CA ALA A 61 -3.11 -2.85 -12.09
C ALA A 61 -4.36 -3.00 -12.97
N PRO A 62 -4.19 -3.23 -14.29
CA PRO A 62 -5.27 -3.68 -15.15
C PRO A 62 -5.72 -5.10 -14.79
N PHE A 63 -7.02 -5.34 -14.86
CA PHE A 63 -7.61 -6.65 -14.62
C PHE A 63 -8.78 -6.96 -15.56
N LEU A 64 -9.03 -8.25 -15.74
CA LEU A 64 -10.16 -8.81 -16.47
C LEU A 64 -10.66 -10.05 -15.72
N GLN A 65 -11.96 -10.10 -15.48
CA GLN A 65 -12.69 -11.24 -14.96
C GLN A 65 -13.76 -11.63 -15.99
N ALA A 66 -13.92 -12.93 -16.23
CA ALA A 66 -14.96 -13.51 -17.03
C ALA A 66 -15.82 -14.45 -16.18
N SER A 67 -17.11 -14.47 -16.46
CA SER A 67 -18.08 -15.42 -15.94
C SER A 67 -18.95 -15.89 -17.10
N TYR A 68 -19.06 -17.20 -17.28
CA TYR A 68 -19.81 -17.82 -18.37
C TYR A 68 -20.79 -18.84 -17.82
N ASP A 69 -22.07 -18.65 -18.12
CA ASP A 69 -23.15 -19.53 -17.69
C ASP A 69 -23.39 -20.65 -18.72
N ILE A 70 -23.44 -21.90 -18.24
CA ILE A 70 -23.72 -23.09 -19.04
C ILE A 70 -24.70 -23.95 -18.24
N ASP A 71 -26.00 -23.83 -18.56
CA ASP A 71 -27.08 -24.53 -17.86
C ASP A 71 -27.03 -24.32 -16.33
N ALA A 72 -26.84 -25.41 -15.58
CA ALA A 72 -26.71 -25.41 -14.13
C ALA A 72 -25.31 -25.00 -13.64
N ILE A 73 -24.35 -24.76 -14.53
CA ILE A 73 -22.96 -24.47 -14.20
C ILE A 73 -22.62 -23.03 -14.56
N THR A 74 -21.77 -22.40 -13.76
CA THR A 74 -21.10 -21.14 -14.09
C THR A 74 -19.60 -21.38 -14.00
N LEU A 75 -18.87 -21.06 -15.07
CA LEU A 75 -17.42 -21.03 -15.09
C LEU A 75 -16.95 -19.60 -14.88
N SER A 76 -15.99 -19.38 -14.00
CA SER A 76 -15.40 -18.08 -13.77
C SER A 76 -13.88 -18.14 -13.83
N GLY A 77 -13.26 -17.04 -14.21
CA GLY A 77 -11.83 -16.92 -14.19
C GLY A 77 -11.37 -15.51 -14.50
N GLY A 78 -10.16 -15.19 -14.10
CA GLY A 78 -9.65 -13.84 -14.25
C GLY A 78 -8.14 -13.76 -14.18
N VAL A 79 -7.66 -12.62 -14.68
CA VAL A 79 -6.26 -12.24 -14.68
C VAL A 79 -6.13 -10.80 -14.23
N ARG A 80 -5.11 -10.54 -13.41
CA ARG A 80 -4.68 -9.19 -13.04
C ARG A 80 -3.18 -9.09 -13.26
N TYR A 81 -2.79 -8.09 -14.02
CA TYR A 81 -1.40 -7.65 -14.07
C TYR A 81 -1.23 -6.51 -13.07
N GLN A 82 -0.13 -6.49 -12.33
CA GLN A 82 0.16 -5.45 -11.36
C GLN A 82 1.61 -5.01 -11.49
N TYR A 83 1.83 -3.77 -11.91
CA TYR A 83 3.10 -3.06 -11.81
C TYR A 83 3.13 -2.30 -10.48
N THR A 84 4.22 -2.44 -9.72
CA THR A 84 4.44 -1.66 -8.51
C THR A 84 5.86 -1.10 -8.50
N GLU A 85 6.00 0.19 -8.27
CA GLU A 85 7.26 0.87 -8.00
C GLU A 85 7.31 1.32 -6.54
N ASN A 86 8.39 1.00 -5.85
CA ASN A 86 8.68 1.46 -4.50
C ASN A 86 9.90 2.38 -4.56
N LYS A 87 9.76 3.57 -3.99
CA LYS A 87 10.85 4.54 -3.83
C LYS A 87 11.00 4.87 -2.36
N VAL A 88 12.23 4.75 -1.85
CA VAL A 88 12.63 5.17 -0.51
C VAL A 88 13.46 6.44 -0.64
N ASP A 89 13.19 7.44 0.19
CA ASP A 89 13.92 8.69 0.20
C ASP A 89 15.24 8.59 0.98
N ASP A 90 16.16 9.50 0.69
CA ASP A 90 17.41 9.63 1.44
C ASP A 90 17.12 9.93 2.92
N PHE A 91 17.92 9.36 3.81
CA PHE A 91 17.68 9.49 5.24
C PHE A 91 18.94 9.68 6.07
N VAL A 92 18.91 10.66 6.97
CA VAL A 92 19.94 10.86 7.99
C VAL A 92 19.55 10.05 9.22
N GLY A 93 20.48 9.28 9.79
CA GLY A 93 20.22 8.48 10.98
C GLY A 93 19.71 9.32 12.16
N TYR A 94 18.76 8.79 12.92
CA TYR A 94 18.13 9.44 14.07
C TYR A 94 19.13 10.03 15.08
N THR A 95 20.23 9.32 15.36
CA THR A 95 21.29 9.79 16.25
C THR A 95 21.99 11.05 15.74
N GLN A 96 22.25 11.12 14.43
CA GLN A 96 22.87 12.27 13.79
C GLN A 96 21.89 13.46 13.77
N GLN A 97 20.62 13.22 13.45
CA GLN A 97 19.59 14.26 13.48
C GLN A 97 19.45 14.89 14.87
N GLN A 98 19.46 14.09 15.94
CA GLN A 98 19.46 14.61 17.31
C GLN A 98 20.74 15.37 17.65
N ALA A 99 21.92 14.88 17.24
CA ALA A 99 23.17 15.60 17.49
C ALA A 99 23.14 17.00 16.86
N ILE A 100 22.59 17.12 15.65
CA ILE A 100 22.41 18.41 14.96
C ILE A 100 21.38 19.28 15.70
N ALA A 101 20.20 18.73 16.03
CA ALA A 101 19.15 19.47 16.73
C ALA A 101 19.59 20.00 18.11
N ASN A 102 20.49 19.29 18.79
CA ASN A 102 21.07 19.71 20.07
C ASN A 102 22.38 20.50 19.92
N GLY A 103 22.76 20.92 18.71
CA GLY A 103 23.96 21.72 18.45
C GLY A 103 25.30 21.01 18.68
N LYS A 104 25.31 19.68 18.81
CA LYS A 104 26.53 18.86 18.96
C LYS A 104 27.20 18.52 17.62
N ALA A 105 26.48 18.72 16.51
CA ALA A 105 26.96 18.60 15.14
C ALA A 105 26.32 19.69 14.28
N THR A 106 26.92 20.02 13.14
CA THR A 106 26.41 21.03 12.20
C THR A 106 25.82 20.41 10.92
N SER A 107 26.21 19.19 10.58
CA SER A 107 25.73 18.45 9.42
C SER A 107 25.91 16.94 9.60
N ALA A 108 25.26 16.17 8.72
CA ALA A 108 25.44 14.74 8.58
C ALA A 108 25.13 14.32 7.15
N ASP A 109 25.80 13.28 6.67
CA ASP A 109 25.51 12.69 5.36
C ASP A 109 24.23 11.84 5.45
N ALA A 110 23.39 11.97 4.43
CA ALA A 110 22.24 11.09 4.27
C ALA A 110 22.70 9.76 3.67
N VAL A 111 22.12 8.66 4.18
CA VAL A 111 22.18 7.38 3.49
C VAL A 111 21.24 7.49 2.28
N PRO A 112 21.74 7.33 1.05
CA PRO A 112 20.90 7.42 -0.13
C PRO A 112 19.81 6.37 -0.10
N GLY A 113 18.60 6.79 -0.42
CA GLY A 113 17.49 5.91 -0.69
C GLY A 113 17.65 5.21 -2.03
N GLY A 114 16.57 4.65 -2.53
CA GLY A 114 16.60 3.88 -3.76
C GLY A 114 15.22 3.63 -4.32
N LYS A 115 15.17 3.09 -5.53
CA LYS A 115 13.93 2.68 -6.18
C LYS A 115 14.04 1.25 -6.67
N THR A 116 12.93 0.54 -6.59
CA THR A 116 12.78 -0.80 -7.17
C THR A 116 11.38 -0.96 -7.72
N ASN A 117 11.22 -1.79 -8.74
CA ASN A 117 9.93 -2.12 -9.31
C ASN A 117 9.79 -3.63 -9.54
N TYR A 118 8.54 -4.09 -9.57
CA TYR A 118 8.22 -5.48 -9.87
C TYR A 118 6.87 -5.58 -10.55
N ASN A 119 6.68 -6.71 -11.23
CA ASN A 119 5.50 -7.04 -11.99
C ASN A 119 4.95 -8.38 -11.52
N ASN A 120 3.64 -8.44 -11.22
CA ASN A 120 2.96 -9.66 -10.81
C ASN A 120 1.82 -9.98 -11.78
N PHE A 121 1.65 -11.26 -12.10
CA PHE A 121 0.43 -11.78 -12.71
C PHE A 121 -0.31 -12.62 -11.67
N LEU A 122 -1.57 -12.29 -11.44
CA LEU A 122 -2.46 -13.01 -10.54
C LEU A 122 -3.57 -13.64 -11.36
N PHE A 123 -3.84 -14.92 -11.14
CA PHE A 123 -4.87 -15.67 -11.83
C PHE A 123 -5.85 -16.24 -10.81
N ASN A 124 -7.12 -16.31 -11.19
CA ASN A 124 -8.13 -17.07 -10.48
C ASN A 124 -8.96 -17.89 -11.49
N ALA A 125 -9.54 -18.99 -11.01
CA ALA A 125 -10.48 -19.80 -11.74
C ALA A 125 -11.50 -20.36 -10.74
N GLY A 126 -12.73 -20.58 -11.20
CA GLY A 126 -13.82 -21.06 -10.36
C GLY A 126 -14.88 -21.80 -11.16
N ILE A 127 -15.55 -22.72 -10.48
CA ILE A 127 -16.71 -23.44 -11.01
C ILE A 127 -17.80 -23.38 -9.94
N LEU A 128 -19.01 -23.01 -10.34
CA LEU A 128 -20.20 -23.04 -9.51
C LEU A 128 -21.26 -23.92 -10.17
N GLY A 129 -21.77 -24.92 -9.47
CA GLY A 129 -22.86 -25.78 -9.90
C GLY A 129 -24.12 -25.55 -9.07
N ARG A 130 -25.26 -25.36 -9.73
CA ARG A 130 -26.60 -25.23 -9.13
C ARG A 130 -27.28 -26.61 -9.14
N LEU A 131 -27.29 -27.28 -7.98
CA LEU A 131 -27.90 -28.61 -7.84
C LEU A 131 -29.43 -28.53 -7.79
N THR A 132 -29.94 -27.49 -7.12
CA THR A 132 -31.36 -27.10 -7.09
C THR A 132 -31.44 -25.58 -7.09
N GLU A 133 -32.65 -25.00 -7.11
CA GLU A 133 -32.85 -23.54 -6.98
C GLU A 133 -32.22 -22.96 -5.70
N GLN A 134 -32.04 -23.78 -4.66
CA GLN A 134 -31.58 -23.34 -3.33
C GLN A 134 -30.25 -23.99 -2.91
N GLN A 135 -29.67 -24.85 -3.74
CA GLN A 135 -28.43 -25.57 -3.41
C GLN A 135 -27.38 -25.34 -4.49
N GLN A 136 -26.21 -24.87 -4.04
CA GLN A 136 -25.06 -24.62 -4.89
C GLN A 136 -23.82 -25.31 -4.32
N LEU A 137 -22.94 -25.78 -5.20
CA LEU A 137 -21.60 -26.26 -4.91
C LEU A 137 -20.61 -25.40 -5.68
N TRP A 138 -19.47 -25.09 -5.09
CA TRP A 138 -18.42 -24.33 -5.78
C TRP A 138 -17.02 -24.87 -5.49
N PHE A 139 -16.10 -24.57 -6.38
CA PHE A 139 -14.67 -24.85 -6.27
C PHE A 139 -13.88 -23.68 -6.88
N ASN A 140 -12.83 -23.21 -6.21
CA ASN A 140 -11.90 -22.17 -6.69
C ASN A 140 -10.46 -22.56 -6.34
#